data_AF-A0A243A2Y9-F1
#
_entry.id   AF-A0A243A2Y9-F1
#
_cell.length_a   1.000
_cell.length_b   1.000
_cell.length_c   1.000
_cell.angle_alpha   90.00
_cell.angle_beta   90.00
_cell.angle_gamma   90.00
#
_symmetry.space_group_name_H-M   'P 1'
#
loop_
_entity.id
_entity.type
_entity.pdbx_description
1 polymer ?
#
loop_
_entity_poly.entity_id
_entity_poly.type
_entity_poly.pdbx_seq_one_letter_code
_entity_poly.pdbx_strand_id
1 'polypeptide(L)'
;MKEELQKSTFFKWSYIMLALMFMLPISIAPVFYFFGYYGLIIPGVLTILLMFSSLKLENLKKEHNLKTYRQIVDFIEGKPVSDAKPNIKDKLLKIGLMIASALISYSLIYLGLSVFGR
;
A
#
# COMPACT_ATOMS: atom_id res chain seq x y z
N MET A 1 -2.44 19.46 -18.85
CA MET A 1 -1.35 18.53 -19.23
C MET A 1 -0.41 18.14 -18.09
N LYS A 2 0.38 19.04 -17.46
CA LYS A 2 1.31 18.64 -16.38
C LYS A 2 0.58 18.03 -15.16
N GLU A 3 -0.48 18.68 -14.69
CA GLU A 3 -1.32 18.19 -13.57
C GLU A 3 -1.97 16.83 -13.87
N GLU A 4 -2.47 16.63 -15.08
CA GLU A 4 -3.10 15.37 -15.49
C GLU A 4 -2.10 14.22 -15.54
N LEU A 5 -0.88 14.48 -16.01
CA LEU A 5 0.22 13.51 -15.98
C LEU A 5 0.55 13.12 -14.54
N GLN A 6 0.61 14.09 -13.61
CA GLN A 6 0.88 13.86 -12.19
C GLN A 6 -0.24 13.05 -11.50
N LYS A 7 -1.50 13.31 -11.83
CA LYS A 7 -2.64 12.49 -11.36
C LYS A 7 -2.52 11.05 -11.87
N SER A 8 -2.21 10.87 -13.16
CA SER A 8 -2.08 9.54 -13.76
C SER A 8 -0.94 8.72 -13.11
N THR A 9 0.20 9.35 -12.82
CA THR A 9 1.33 8.69 -12.14
C THR A 9 0.99 8.39 -10.69
N PHE A 10 0.27 9.28 -9.99
CA PHE A 10 -0.24 9.02 -8.64
C PHE A 10 -1.10 7.76 -8.59
N PHE A 11 -2.11 7.65 -9.46
CA PHE A 11 -2.97 6.48 -9.52
C PHE A 11 -2.21 5.21 -9.91
N LYS A 12 -1.28 5.30 -10.87
CA LYS A 12 -0.44 4.18 -11.27
C LYS A 12 0.37 3.61 -10.10
N TRP A 13 1.11 4.45 -9.38
CA TRP A 13 1.90 3.99 -8.24
C TRP A 13 1.04 3.53 -7.07
N SER A 14 -0.09 4.20 -6.83
CA SER A 14 -1.06 3.79 -5.81
C SER A 14 -1.64 2.40 -6.09
N TYR A 15 -2.03 2.13 -7.34
CA TYR A 15 -2.57 0.85 -7.76
C TYR A 15 -1.53 -0.28 -7.69
N ILE A 16 -0.29 -0.01 -8.14
CA ILE A 16 0.82 -0.97 -8.03
C ILE A 16 1.09 -1.30 -6.56
N MET A 17 1.14 -0.28 -5.69
CA MET A 17 1.34 -0.49 -4.25
C MET A 17 0.21 -1.32 -3.64
N LEU A 18 -1.04 -1.02 -3.97
CA LEU A 18 -2.21 -1.75 -3.48
C LEU A 18 -2.20 -3.22 -3.94
N ALA A 19 -1.92 -3.46 -5.23
CA ALA A 19 -1.86 -4.81 -5.79
C ALA A 19 -0.77 -5.65 -5.11
N LEU A 20 0.43 -5.09 -4.95
CA LEU A 20 1.54 -5.76 -4.26
C LEU A 20 1.23 -6.05 -2.80
N MET A 21 0.51 -5.16 -2.13
CA MET A 21 0.14 -5.31 -0.72
C MET A 21 -0.78 -6.51 -0.46
N PHE A 22 -1.66 -6.87 -1.40
CA PHE A 22 -2.47 -8.10 -1.32
C PHE A 22 -1.76 -9.32 -1.90
N MET A 23 -0.97 -9.15 -2.95
CA MET A 23 -0.28 -10.26 -3.61
C MET A 23 0.82 -10.88 -2.73
N LEU A 24 1.49 -10.06 -1.90
CA LEU A 24 2.51 -10.50 -0.95
C LEU A 24 2.01 -11.57 0.04
N PRO A 25 0.99 -11.32 0.89
CA PRO A 25 0.52 -12.31 1.85
C PRO A 25 -0.02 -13.58 1.18
N ILE A 26 -0.67 -13.44 0.01
CA ILE A 26 -1.18 -14.58 -0.76
C ILE A 26 -0.03 -15.44 -1.30
N SER A 27 1.08 -14.83 -1.72
CA SER A 27 2.24 -15.55 -2.25
C SER A 27 3.02 -16.32 -1.19
N ILE A 28 3.00 -15.91 0.08
CA ILE A 28 3.83 -16.51 1.13
C ILE A 28 3.46 -17.99 1.36
N ALA A 29 2.17 -18.30 1.47
CA ALA A 29 1.71 -19.65 1.78
C ALA A 29 2.12 -20.73 0.76
N PRO A 30 1.86 -20.59 -0.55
CA PRO A 30 2.28 -21.58 -1.54
C PRO A 30 3.81 -21.67 -1.64
N VAL A 31 4.51 -20.54 -1.58
CA VAL A 31 5.97 -20.51 -1.66
C VAL A 31 6.61 -21.28 -0.49
N PHE A 32 6.09 -21.09 0.72
CA PHE A 32 6.56 -21.79 1.90
C PHE A 32 6.27 -23.29 1.83
N TYR A 33 5.12 -23.68 1.25
CA TYR A 33 4.75 -25.09 1.07
C TYR A 33 5.66 -25.82 0.06
N PHE A 34 5.89 -25.24 -1.13
CA PHE A 34 6.65 -25.93 -2.19
C PHE A 34 8.17 -25.86 -2.02
N PHE A 35 8.71 -24.73 -1.53
CA PHE A 35 10.15 -24.45 -1.51
C PHE A 35 10.73 -24.29 -0.10
N GLY A 36 9.91 -24.43 0.94
CA GLY A 36 10.31 -24.23 2.33
C GLY A 36 10.86 -22.83 2.58
N TYR A 37 11.85 -22.72 3.47
CA TYR A 37 12.48 -21.45 3.84
C TYR A 37 13.20 -20.75 2.67
N TYR A 38 13.78 -21.51 1.73
CA TYR A 38 14.47 -20.93 0.57
C TYR A 38 13.52 -20.23 -0.40
N GLY A 39 12.23 -20.61 -0.38
CA GLY A 39 11.20 -19.94 -1.17
C GLY A 39 10.99 -18.46 -0.82
N LEU A 40 11.33 -18.05 0.41
CA LEU A 40 11.09 -16.68 0.91
C LEU A 40 11.81 -15.58 0.11
N ILE A 41 12.74 -15.94 -0.78
CA ILE A 41 13.34 -15.03 -1.75
C ILE A 41 12.26 -14.36 -2.63
N ILE A 42 11.23 -15.10 -3.05
CA ILE A 42 10.15 -14.60 -3.91
C ILE A 42 9.35 -13.46 -3.23
N PRO A 43 8.75 -13.66 -2.03
CA PRO A 43 8.11 -12.58 -1.30
C PRO A 43 9.10 -11.48 -0.88
N GLY A 44 10.39 -11.80 -0.69
CA GLY A 44 11.44 -10.81 -0.48
C GLY A 44 11.56 -9.82 -1.64
N VAL A 45 11.62 -10.29 -2.88
CA VAL A 45 11.67 -9.44 -4.08
C VAL A 45 10.38 -8.61 -4.22
N LEU A 46 9.22 -9.22 -3.99
CA LEU A 46 7.93 -8.51 -4.02
C LEU A 46 7.88 -7.39 -2.97
N THR A 47 8.50 -7.60 -1.80
CA THR A 47 8.56 -6.60 -0.73
C THR A 47 9.43 -5.41 -1.15
N ILE A 48 10.55 -5.65 -1.83
CA ILE A 48 11.41 -4.59 -2.38
C ILE A 48 10.64 -3.77 -3.42
N LEU A 49 9.88 -4.42 -4.31
CA LEU A 49 9.05 -3.73 -5.30
C LEU A 49 7.93 -2.89 -4.65
N LEU A 50 7.33 -3.41 -3.58
CA LEU A 50 6.33 -2.67 -2.79
C LEU A 50 6.95 -1.41 -2.18
N MET A 51 8.11 -1.55 -1.54
CA MET A 51 8.85 -0.42 -0.94
C MET A 51 9.21 0.62 -2.00
N PHE A 52 9.72 0.20 -3.17
CA PHE A 52 10.03 1.12 -4.26
C PHE A 52 8.80 1.93 -4.72
N SER A 53 7.67 1.25 -4.91
CA SER A 53 6.41 1.88 -5.29
C SER A 53 5.90 2.85 -4.22
N SER A 54 6.04 2.47 -2.95
CA SER A 54 5.70 3.31 -1.80
C SER A 54 6.53 4.58 -1.74
N LEU A 55 7.84 4.49 -1.95
CA LEU A 55 8.75 5.65 -1.98
C LEU A 55 8.39 6.62 -3.12
N LYS A 56 8.09 6.10 -4.31
CA LYS A 56 7.63 6.94 -5.44
C LYS A 56 6.32 7.65 -5.13
N LEU A 57 5.37 6.94 -4.54
CA LEU A 57 4.08 7.50 -4.14
C LEU A 57 4.23 8.53 -3.01
N GLU A 58 5.11 8.29 -2.03
CA GLU A 58 5.35 9.22 -0.92
C GLU A 58 6.05 10.50 -1.37
N ASN A 59 7.02 10.41 -2.28
CA ASN A 59 7.67 11.58 -2.86
C ASN A 59 6.66 12.46 -3.60
N LEU A 60 5.76 11.85 -4.37
CA LEU A 60 4.70 12.56 -5.07
C LEU A 60 3.71 13.23 -4.10
N LYS A 61 3.35 12.54 -3.01
CA LYS A 61 2.54 13.14 -1.93
C LYS A 61 3.23 14.33 -1.28
N LYS A 62 4.55 14.28 -1.06
CA LYS A 62 5.32 15.37 -0.46
C LYS A 62 5.39 16.59 -1.38
N GLU A 63 5.59 16.39 -2.68
CA GLU A 63 5.64 17.46 -3.68
C GLU A 63 4.34 18.29 -3.71
N HIS A 64 3.19 17.61 -3.59
CA HIS A 64 1.87 18.23 -3.62
C HIS A 64 1.26 18.47 -2.23
N ASN A 65 2.04 18.34 -1.15
CA ASN A 65 1.59 18.48 0.25
C ASN A 65 0.36 17.63 0.64
N LEU A 66 0.20 16.45 0.02
CA LEU A 66 -0.93 15.55 0.21
C LEU A 66 -0.73 14.67 1.46
N LYS A 67 -1.27 15.10 2.60
CA LYS A 67 -1.17 14.39 3.88
C LYS A 67 -2.50 13.81 4.35
N THR A 68 -3.60 14.49 4.09
CA THR A 68 -4.93 14.10 4.54
C THR A 68 -5.79 13.57 3.40
N TYR A 69 -6.84 12.82 3.73
CA TYR A 69 -7.80 12.34 2.74
C TYR A 69 -8.40 13.49 1.93
N ARG A 70 -8.76 14.59 2.61
CA ARG A 70 -9.36 15.76 1.95
C ARG A 70 -8.42 16.39 0.93
N GLN A 71 -7.13 16.49 1.25
CA GLN A 71 -6.11 17.00 0.32
C GLN A 71 -5.96 16.10 -0.92
N ILE A 72 -6.04 14.78 -0.75
CA ILE A 72 -6.01 13.84 -1.88
C ILE A 72 -7.25 14.04 -2.77
N VAL A 73 -8.43 14.22 -2.17
CA VAL A 73 -9.66 14.51 -2.93
C VAL A 73 -9.56 15.84 -3.66
N ASP A 74 -9.11 16.90 -2.99
CA ASP A 74 -8.92 18.23 -3.60
C ASP A 74 -7.95 18.13 -4.80
N PHE A 75 -6.84 17.38 -4.65
CA PHE A 75 -5.89 17.11 -5.73
C PHE A 75 -6.54 16.37 -6.90
N ILE A 76 -7.30 15.31 -6.64
CA ILE A 76 -8.00 14.54 -7.68
C ILE A 76 -9.02 15.42 -8.40
N GLU A 77 -9.78 16.24 -7.68
CA GLU A 77 -10.76 17.18 -8.22
C GLU A 77 -10.12 18.39 -8.91
N GLY A 78 -8.81 18.61 -8.76
CA GLY A 78 -8.12 19.78 -9.31
C GLY A 78 -8.43 21.09 -8.57
N LYS A 79 -8.93 20.98 -7.33
CA LYS A 79 -9.14 22.11 -6.43
C LYS A 79 -7.81 22.50 -5.78
N PRO A 80 -7.65 23.76 -5.34
CA PRO A 80 -6.50 24.15 -4.55
C PRO A 80 -6.43 23.29 -3.27
N VAL A 81 -5.27 22.69 -3.03
CA VAL A 81 -5.06 21.80 -1.88
C VAL A 81 -5.21 22.61 -0.60
N SER A 82 -6.17 22.23 0.24
CA SER A 82 -6.40 22.88 1.52
C SER A 82 -5.24 22.65 2.50
N ASP A 83 -4.75 23.71 3.16
CA ASP A 83 -3.75 23.65 4.24
C ASP A 83 -4.31 23.11 5.58
N ALA A 84 -5.43 22.39 5.55
CA ALA A 84 -6.06 21.84 6.75
C ALA A 84 -5.07 20.98 7.55
N LYS A 85 -4.79 21.39 8.79
CA LYS A 85 -3.95 20.61 9.71
C LYS A 85 -4.64 19.27 10.01
N PRO A 86 -3.89 18.16 10.02
CA PRO A 86 -4.45 16.84 10.33
C PRO A 86 -5.05 16.85 11.74
N ASN A 87 -6.30 16.41 11.85
CA ASN A 87 -7.00 16.32 13.13
C ASN A 87 -6.62 15.00 13.83
N ILE A 88 -6.91 14.90 15.13
CA ILE A 88 -6.72 13.68 15.93
C ILE A 88 -7.46 12.50 15.29
N LYS A 89 -8.67 12.75 14.75
CA LYS A 89 -9.45 11.72 14.04
C LYS A 89 -8.71 11.14 12.84
N ASP A 90 -8.02 11.97 12.06
CA ASP A 90 -7.25 11.52 10.89
C ASP A 90 -6.05 10.66 11.31
N LYS A 91 -5.40 11.03 12.41
CA LYS A 91 -4.29 10.26 12.99
C LYS A 91 -4.77 8.90 13.50
N LEU A 92 -5.91 8.86 14.20
CA LEU A 92 -6.54 7.62 14.68
C LEU A 92 -6.97 6.73 13.51
N LEU A 93 -7.57 7.31 12.46
CA LEU A 93 -7.97 6.55 11.28
C LEU A 93 -6.76 5.96 10.55
N LYS A 94 -5.66 6.69 10.43
CA LYS A 94 -4.41 6.18 9.85
C LYS A 94 -3.83 5.01 10.65
N ILE A 95 -3.77 5.12 11.98
CA ILE A 95 -3.29 4.05 12.86
C ILE A 95 -4.24 2.84 12.79
N GLY A 96 -5.55 3.07 12.83
CA GLY A 96 -6.57 2.03 12.71
C GLY A 96 -6.46 1.26 11.40
N LEU A 97 -6.27 1.96 10.26
CA LEU A 97 -6.05 1.33 8.96
C LEU A 97 -4.76 0.50 8.94
N MET A 98 -3.68 1.00 9.55
CA MET A 98 -2.42 0.25 9.67
C MET A 98 -2.64 -1.08 10.41
N ILE A 99 -3.30 -1.03 11.57
CA ILE A 99 -3.60 -2.23 12.37
C ILE A 99 -4.54 -3.18 11.60
N ALA A 100 -5.61 -2.67 11.01
CA ALA A 100 -6.55 -3.47 10.24
C ALA A 100 -5.87 -4.18 9.07
N SER A 101 -5.01 -3.47 8.33
CA SER A 101 -4.28 -4.06 7.21
C SER A 101 -3.28 -5.14 7.65
N ALA A 102 -2.65 -4.99 8.81
CA ALA A 102 -1.77 -5.99 9.39
C ALA A 102 -2.56 -7.24 9.80
N LEU A 103 -3.72 -7.08 10.43
CA LEU A 103 -4.60 -8.19 10.81
C LEU A 103 -5.13 -8.95 9.59
N ILE A 104 -5.53 -8.23 8.52
CA ILE A 104 -5.97 -8.85 7.26
C ILE A 104 -4.83 -9.67 6.66
N SER A 105 -3.62 -9.11 6.60
CA SER A 105 -2.44 -9.80 6.06
C SER A 105 -2.10 -11.05 6.85
N TYR A 106 -2.13 -10.97 8.18
CA TYR A 106 -1.90 -12.12 9.06
C TYR A 106 -2.94 -13.22 8.84
N SER A 107 -4.23 -12.86 8.79
CA SER A 107 -5.31 -13.82 8.52
C SER A 107 -5.18 -14.49 7.16
N LEU A 108 -4.79 -13.77 6.11
CA LEU A 108 -4.54 -14.35 4.77
C LEU A 108 -3.40 -15.37 4.79
N ILE A 109 -2.30 -15.06 5.47
CA ILE A 109 -1.17 -15.98 5.59
C ILE A 109 -1.57 -17.23 6.38
N TYR A 110 -2.25 -17.05 7.52
CA TYR A 110 -2.73 -18.15 8.34
C TYR A 110 -3.70 -19.07 7.59
N LEU A 111 -4.68 -18.49 6.88
CA LEU A 111 -5.60 -19.24 6.03
C LEU A 111 -4.86 -19.99 4.94
N GLY A 112 -3.93 -19.33 4.24
CA GLY A 112 -3.10 -19.97 3.22
C GLY A 112 -2.36 -21.18 3.78
N LEU A 113 -1.66 -21.02 4.90
CA LEU A 113 -0.95 -22.12 5.55
C LEU A 113 -1.90 -23.26 5.99
N SER A 114 -3.11 -22.95 6.46
CA SER A 114 -4.10 -23.96 6.84
C SER A 114 -4.69 -24.74 5.65
N VAL A 115 -4.71 -24.14 4.46
CA VAL A 115 -5.17 -24.78 3.23
C VAL A 115 -4.08 -25.70 2.67
N PHE A 116 -2.82 -25.24 2.67
CA PHE A 116 -1.68 -26.01 2.15
C PHE A 116 -1.11 -27.03 3.16
N GLY A 117 -1.25 -26.80 4.46
CA GLY A 117 -0.74 -27.67 5.52
C GLY A 117 -1.64 -28.85 5.91
N ARG A 118 -2.62 -29.20 5.05
CA ARG A 118 -3.45 -30.41 5.17
C ARG A 118 -2.92 -31.54 4.30
#